data_AF-A0A2G9TH92-F1
#
_entry.id   AF-A0A2G9TH92-F1
#
_cell.length_a   1.000
_cell.length_b   1.000
_cell.length_c   1.000
_cell.angle_alpha   90.00
_cell.angle_beta   90.00
_cell.angle_gamma   90.00
#
_symmetry.space_group_name_H-M   'P 1'
#
loop_
_entity.id
_entity.type
_entity.pdbx_description
1 polymer ?
#
loop_
_entity_poly.entity_id
_entity_poly.type
_entity_poly.pdbx_seq_one_letter_code
_entity_poly.pdbx_strand_id
1 'polypeptide(L)' 'FRGVGLFWGIDLVKDRQTREPDQELALSLILKLRRDRGILLNADGPHTNILKIKPPLCFDKQNLMDTINALDRTLAEMGK' A
#
# COMPACT_ATOMS: atom_id res chain seq x y z
N PHE A 1 -4.78 -5.08 -8.52
CA PHE A 1 -5.62 -4.83 -7.33
C PHE A 1 -6.57 -6.00 -7.13
N ARG A 2 -6.77 -6.45 -5.89
CA ARG A 2 -7.80 -7.43 -5.51
C ARG A 2 -8.59 -6.85 -4.34
N GLY A 3 -9.92 -6.92 -4.37
CA GLY A 3 -10.72 -6.38 -3.27
C GLY A 3 -12.19 -6.15 -3.62
N VAL A 4 -13.02 -6.02 -2.58
CA VAL A 4 -14.44 -5.62 -2.64
C VAL A 4 -14.74 -4.71 -1.45
N GLY A 5 -15.50 -3.64 -1.65
CA GLY A 5 -15.90 -2.72 -0.59
C GLY A 5 -14.71 -1.96 0.01
N LEU A 6 -14.51 -2.04 1.33
CA LEU A 6 -13.38 -1.42 2.05
C LEU A 6 -12.25 -2.43 2.34
N PHE A 7 -12.11 -3.47 1.53
CA PHE A 7 -11.05 -4.47 1.68
C PHE A 7 -10.28 -4.61 0.37
N TRP A 8 -9.09 -4.02 0.32
CA TRP A 8 -8.26 -3.98 -0.89
C TRP A 8 -6.83 -4.46 -0.63
N GLY A 9 -6.27 -5.13 -1.64
CA GLY A 9 -4.88 -5.56 -1.70
C GLY A 9 -4.19 -5.02 -2.96
N ILE A 10 -3.02 -4.43 -2.76
CA ILE A 10 -2.11 -3.97 -3.82
C ILE A 10 -0.89 -4.87 -3.81
N ASP A 11 -0.66 -5.56 -4.92
CA ASP A 11 0.45 -6.50 -5.06
C ASP A 11 1.69 -5.74 -5.54
N LEU A 12 2.72 -5.66 -4.70
CA LEU A 12 3.99 -5.01 -5.05
C LEU A 12 4.93 -6.06 -5.62
N VAL A 13 5.36 -5.82 -6.86
CA VAL A 13 6.22 -6.72 -7.63
C VAL A 13 7.38 -5.95 -8.22
N LYS A 14 8.54 -6.59 -8.31
CA LYS A 14 9.76 -5.99 -8.88
C LYS A 14 9.65 -5.80 -10.38
N ASP A 15 9.02 -6.76 -11.04
CA ASP A 15 8.79 -6.77 -12.48
C ASP A 15 7.35 -7.21 -12.79
N ARG A 16 6.74 -6.54 -13.77
CA ARG A 16 5.33 -6.77 -14.13
C ARG A 16 5.11 -8.06 -14.92
N GLN A 17 6.12 -8.55 -15.64
CA GLN A 17 6.06 -9.78 -16.43
C GLN A 17 6.29 -11.01 -15.56
N THR A 18 7.35 -11.01 -14.75
CA THR A 18 7.68 -12.14 -13.86
C THR A 18 6.80 -12.19 -12.62
N ARG A 19 6.24 -11.03 -12.20
CA ARG A 19 5.46 -10.85 -10.97
C ARG A 19 6.24 -11.29 -9.73
N GLU A 20 7.56 -11.14 -9.75
CA GLU A 20 8.41 -11.43 -8.60
C GLU A 20 8.02 -10.52 -7.43
N PRO A 21 7.71 -11.06 -6.23
CA PRO A 21 7.25 -10.28 -5.10
C PRO A 21 8.32 -9.30 -4.59
N ASP A 22 7.92 -8.07 -4.30
CA ASP A 22 8.81 -7.03 -3.77
C ASP A 22 8.50 -6.73 -2.28
N GLN A 23 9.03 -7.59 -1.41
CA GLN A 23 8.87 -7.47 0.04
C GLN A 23 9.57 -6.22 0.60
N GLU A 24 10.76 -5.90 0.09
CA GLU A 24 11.57 -4.78 0.57
C GLU A 24 10.88 -3.44 0.29
N LEU A 25 10.32 -3.29 -0.92
CA LEU A 25 9.50 -2.14 -1.27
C LEU A 25 8.26 -2.03 -0.37
N ALA A 26 7.58 -3.15 -0.10
CA ALA A 26 6.38 -3.15 0.73
C ALA A 26 6.67 -2.66 2.16
N LEU A 27 7.73 -3.18 2.79
CA LEU A 27 8.12 -2.82 4.16
C LEU A 27 8.59 -1.37 4.24
N SER A 28 9.45 -0.94 3.30
CA SER A 28 9.97 0.43 3.27
C SER A 28 8.85 1.46 3.04
N LEU A 29 7.91 1.16 2.13
CA LEU A 29 6.74 2.00 1.87
C LEU A 29 5.86 2.16 3.13
N ILE A 30 5.56 1.06 3.83
CA ILE A 30 4.75 1.10 5.05
C ILE A 30 5.44 1.92 6.14
N LEU A 31 6.73 1.71 6.35
CA LEU A 31 7.50 2.44 7.37
C LEU A 31 7.51 3.95 7.06
N LYS A 32 7.69 4.31 5.79
CA LYS A 32 7.72 5.71 5.36
C LYS A 32 6.35 6.38 5.46
N LEU A 33 5.29 5.72 5.02
CA LEU A 33 3.90 6.20 5.18
C LEU A 33 3.54 6.41 6.65
N ARG A 34 3.92 5.45 7.52
CA ARG A 34 3.69 5.55 8.96
C ARG A 34 4.43 6.73 9.58
N ARG A 35 5.70 6.91 9.24
CA ARG A 35 6.57 7.94 9.83
C ARG A 35 6.23 9.34 9.34
N ASP A 36 6.08 9.52 8.04
CA ASP A 36 6.06 10.84 7.41
C ASP A 36 4.63 11.35 7.16
N ARG A 37 3.66 10.43 7.05
CA ARG A 37 2.26 10.76 6.70
C ARG A 37 1.24 10.32 7.76
N GLY A 38 1.68 9.60 8.80
CA GLY A 38 0.79 9.09 9.85
C GLY A 38 -0.19 8.01 9.37
N ILE A 39 0.02 7.43 8.19
CA ILE A 39 -0.87 6.44 7.59
C ILE A 39 -0.41 5.03 7.96
N LEU A 40 -1.33 4.26 8.52
CA LEU A 40 -1.08 2.90 8.99
C LEU A 40 -1.63 1.88 7.99
N LEU A 41 -0.72 1.23 7.27
CA LEU A 41 -1.02 0.10 6.38
C LEU A 41 -0.17 -1.10 6.77
N ASN A 42 -0.62 -2.29 6.42
CA ASN A 42 0.11 -3.54 6.65
C ASN A 42 0.39 -4.24 5.33
N ALA A 43 1.50 -4.97 5.25
CA ALA A 43 1.78 -5.92 4.18
C ALA A 43 1.33 -7.31 4.63
N ASP A 44 0.79 -8.08 3.70
CA ASP A 44 0.26 -9.42 3.90
C ASP A 44 0.69 -10.33 2.73
N GLY A 45 0.20 -11.56 2.73
CA GLY A 45 0.51 -12.58 1.72
C GLY A 45 1.75 -13.40 2.06
N PRO A 46 1.97 -14.52 1.35
CA PRO A 46 3.04 -15.47 1.65
C PRO A 46 4.45 -14.88 1.54
N HIS A 47 4.59 -13.78 0.78
CA HIS A 47 5.86 -13.07 0.57
C HIS A 47 5.86 -11.66 1.18
N THR A 48 4.84 -11.31 1.98
CA THR A 48 4.74 -10.00 2.65
C THR A 48 4.89 -8.82 1.68
N ASN A 49 4.34 -8.95 0.46
CA ASN A 49 4.45 -7.98 -0.61
C ASN A 49 3.09 -7.36 -0.99
N ILE A 50 1.99 -7.83 -0.38
CA ILE A 50 0.65 -7.33 -0.67
C ILE A 50 0.27 -6.27 0.35
N LEU A 51 0.23 -5.01 -0.06
CA LEU A 51 -0.23 -3.91 0.78
C LEU A 51 -1.75 -4.01 0.97
N LYS A 52 -2.20 -4.14 2.22
CA LYS A 52 -3.59 -4.33 2.59
C LYS A 52 -4.21 -3.05 3.14
N ILE A 53 -5.30 -2.63 2.52
CA ILE A 53 -6.14 -1.50 2.91
C ILE A 53 -7.45 -2.05 3.45
N LYS A 54 -7.63 -1.96 4.77
CA LYS A 54 -8.84 -2.39 5.49
C LYS A 54 -9.21 -1.43 6.63
N PRO A 55 -9.68 -0.22 6.31
CA PRO A 55 -9.99 0.79 7.32
C PRO A 55 -11.29 0.45 8.09
N PRO A 56 -11.58 1.18 9.18
CA PRO A 56 -12.89 1.12 9.85
C PRO A 56 -14.04 1.43 8.89
N LEU A 57 -15.26 0.97 9.20
CA LEU A 57 -16.42 1.17 8.31
C LEU A 57 -16.89 2.62 8.18
N CYS A 58 -16.49 3.51 9.09
CA CYS A 58 -16.73 4.95 8.99
C CYS A 58 -15.77 5.65 8.01
N PHE A 59 -14.84 4.92 7.38
CA PHE A 59 -13.88 5.48 6.45
C PHE A 59 -14.58 5.99 5.20
N ASP A 60 -14.38 7.28 4.93
CA ASP A 60 -15.05 7.98 3.85
C ASP A 60 -14.17 8.13 2.61
N LYS A 61 -14.74 8.76 1.58
CA LYS A 61 -14.05 9.04 0.33
C LYS A 61 -12.86 9.99 0.52
N GLN A 62 -12.95 10.94 1.45
CA GLN A 62 -11.87 11.90 1.67
C GLN A 62 -10.65 11.19 2.27
N ASN A 63 -10.87 10.34 3.29
CA ASN A 63 -9.81 9.53 3.88
C ASN A 63 -9.15 8.61 2.84
N LEU A 64 -9.95 8.06 1.91
CA LEU A 64 -9.42 7.26 0.80
C LEU A 64 -8.52 8.07 -0.12
N MET A 65 -8.97 9.27 -0.52
CA MET A 65 -8.19 10.16 -1.37
C MET A 65 -6.89 10.59 -0.68
N ASP A 66 -6.93 10.93 0.60
CA ASP A 66 -5.74 11.29 1.37
C ASP A 66 -4.75 10.12 1.44
N THR A 67 -5.26 8.91 1.64
CA THR A 67 -4.44 7.68 1.66
C THR A 67 -3.79 7.42 0.31
N ILE A 68 -4.54 7.51 -0.79
CA ILE A 68 -4.04 7.28 -2.15
C ILE A 68 -3.01 8.35 -2.51
N ASN A 69 -3.29 9.62 -2.25
CA ASN A 69 -2.39 10.73 -2.55
C ASN A 69 -1.07 10.62 -1.77
N ALA A 70 -1.13 10.19 -0.51
CA ALA A 70 0.08 9.95 0.27
C ALA A 70 0.88 8.77 -0.28
N LEU A 71 0.22 7.68 -0.66
CA LEU A 71 0.87 6.51 -1.26
C LEU A 71 1.56 6.84 -2.58
N ASP A 72 0.88 7.59 -3.46
CA ASP A 72 1.42 8.04 -4.74
C ASP A 72 2.65 8.93 -4.56
N ARG A 73 2.57 9.93 -3.67
CA ARG A 73 3.72 10.80 -3.34
C ARG A 73 4.89 10.02 -2.77
N THR A 74 4.64 9.09 -1.85
CA THR A 74 5.70 8.31 -1.22
C THR A 74 6.38 7.37 -2.22
N LEU A 75 5.63 6.76 -3.14
CA LEU A 75 6.20 5.96 -4.24
C LEU A 75 7.04 6.83 -5.18
N ALA A 76 6.54 7.99 -5.59
CA ALA A 76 7.28 8.93 -6.43
C ALA A 76 8.59 9.39 -5.79
N GLU A 77 8.59 9.69 -4.47
CA GLU A 77 9.79 10.02 -3.71
C GLU A 77 10.80 8.86 -3.62
N MET A 78 10.33 7.60 -3.74
CA MET A 78 11.18 6.41 -3.76
C MET A 78 11.68 6.07 -5.18
N GLY A 79 11.32 6.88 -6.19
CA GLY A 79 11.69 6.66 -7.58
C GLY A 79 10.99 5.45 -8.22
N LYS A 80 9.78 5.13 -7.75
CA LYS A 80 8.95 4.03 -8.24
C LYS A 80 7.71 4.54 -8.96
#